data_AF-A0A936WV26-F1
#
_entry.id   AF-A0A936WV26-F1
#
_cell.length_a   1.000
_cell.length_b   1.000
_cell.length_c   1.000
_cell.angle_alpha   90.00
_cell.angle_beta   90.00
_cell.angle_gamma   90.00
#
_symmetry.space_group_name_H-M   'P 1'
#
loop_
_entity.id
_entity.type
_entity.pdbx_description
1 polymer ?
#
loop_
_entity_poly.entity_id
_entity_poly.type
_entity_poly.pdbx_seq_one_letter_code
_entity_poly.pdbx_strand_id
1 'polypeptide(L)'
;MQKFGYDIVKTSNDEYGKEFKSVSSDNRFDFYNTPIGNYYLPKETYSDVVANSIRIGNVFDEAILNIAKPYIKEGSIILDIGANYGQMAIEYSKLGKDVTVYAFEAQKLVFEILQKNIEANRANNVKPFYNAVYDVDNIQFNFPVPDLVKFSSYGSYGLDLKSQSGIPVTSITIDSINFDRPISFMKMT
;
A
#
# COMPACT_ATOMS: atom_id res chain seq x y z
N MET A 1 7.05 28.58 31.39
CA MET A 1 7.56 27.19 31.30
C MET A 1 6.47 26.33 30.67
N GLN A 2 6.61 26.02 29.39
CA GLN A 2 5.73 25.13 28.62
C GLN A 2 6.00 23.68 29.08
N LYS A 3 5.00 23.02 29.68
CA LYS A 3 5.06 21.57 29.92
C LYS A 3 4.61 20.87 28.65
N PHE A 4 5.52 20.14 28.01
CA PHE A 4 5.20 19.17 26.96
C PHE A 4 4.33 18.07 27.58
N GLY A 5 3.05 18.01 27.17
CA GLY A 5 2.17 16.89 27.46
C GLY A 5 2.39 15.82 26.40
N TYR A 6 2.70 14.59 26.82
CA TYR A 6 2.59 13.42 25.96
C TYR A 6 1.31 12.71 26.36
N ASP A 7 0.38 12.57 25.41
CA ASP A 7 -0.82 11.75 25.59
C ASP A 7 -0.46 10.29 25.29
N ILE A 8 -0.35 9.48 26.33
CA ILE A 8 -0.28 8.02 26.19
C ILE A 8 -1.70 7.55 25.92
N VAL A 9 -2.04 7.35 24.65
CA VAL A 9 -3.30 6.73 24.25
C VAL A 9 -3.18 5.22 24.47
N LYS A 10 -3.78 4.71 25.55
CA LYS A 10 -4.09 3.28 25.67
C LYS A 10 -5.38 3.02 24.89
N THR A 11 -5.26 2.48 23.68
CA THR A 11 -6.41 1.91 22.97
C THR A 11 -6.78 0.58 23.61
N SER A 12 -7.89 0.53 24.35
CA SER A 12 -8.59 -0.71 24.70
C SER A 12 -9.51 -1.07 23.53
N ASN A 13 -8.99 -1.82 22.54
CA ASN A 13 -9.83 -2.43 21.51
C ASN A 13 -9.96 -3.92 21.84
N ASP A 14 -11.13 -4.33 22.32
CA ASP A 14 -11.44 -5.73 22.69
C ASP A 14 -11.56 -6.68 21.47
N GLU A 15 -11.00 -6.31 20.31
CA GLU A 15 -10.93 -7.11 19.08
C GLU A 15 -9.51 -7.62 18.75
N TYR A 16 -8.54 -7.47 19.66
CA TYR A 16 -7.26 -8.16 19.53
C TYR A 16 -7.45 -9.68 19.67
N GLY A 17 -7.56 -10.40 18.54
CA GLY A 17 -7.40 -11.86 18.52
C GLY A 17 -8.22 -12.69 17.52
N LYS A 18 -9.01 -12.10 16.63
CA LYS A 18 -9.71 -12.88 15.59
C LYS A 18 -9.04 -12.67 14.22
N GLU A 19 -8.21 -13.62 13.83
CA GLU A 19 -7.75 -13.74 12.45
C GLU A 19 -8.94 -14.11 11.55
N PHE A 20 -9.20 -13.33 10.51
CA PHE A 20 -10.23 -13.65 9.51
C PHE A 20 -9.78 -14.88 8.72
N LYS A 21 -10.69 -15.83 8.47
CA LYS A 21 -10.36 -17.04 7.70
C LYS A 21 -10.36 -16.73 6.20
N SER A 22 -9.35 -17.23 5.49
CA SER A 22 -9.32 -17.21 4.03
C SER A 22 -10.51 -17.99 3.46
N VAL A 23 -11.14 -17.46 2.42
CA VAL A 23 -12.26 -18.11 1.70
C VAL A 23 -11.93 -18.37 0.22
N SER A 24 -10.66 -18.27 -0.17
CA SER A 24 -10.17 -18.46 -1.55
C SER A 24 -9.96 -19.93 -1.91
N SER A 25 -10.28 -20.30 -3.15
CA SER A 25 -9.80 -21.54 -3.80
C SER A 25 -8.61 -21.30 -4.74
N ASP A 26 -8.13 -20.06 -4.85
CA ASP A 26 -6.96 -19.70 -5.67
C ASP A 26 -5.69 -20.32 -5.05
N ASN A 27 -4.89 -20.98 -5.89
CA ASN A 27 -3.64 -21.57 -5.47
C ASN A 27 -2.55 -20.54 -5.15
N ARG A 28 -2.66 -19.32 -5.70
CA ARG A 28 -1.65 -18.25 -5.57
C ARG A 28 -1.91 -17.30 -4.41
N PHE A 29 -3.16 -17.02 -4.08
CA PHE A 29 -3.52 -15.98 -3.10
C PHE A 29 -4.64 -16.43 -2.16
N ASP A 30 -4.52 -16.03 -0.89
CA ASP A 30 -5.61 -16.11 0.08
C ASP A 30 -6.50 -14.88 -0.03
N PHE A 31 -7.80 -15.04 0.23
CA PHE A 31 -8.78 -13.96 0.15
C PHE A 31 -9.51 -13.79 1.47
N TYR A 32 -9.48 -12.58 2.01
CA TYR A 32 -9.99 -12.23 3.32
C TYR A 32 -11.09 -11.17 3.19
N ASN A 33 -12.25 -11.46 3.79
CA ASN A 33 -13.27 -10.45 4.05
C ASN A 33 -13.02 -9.86 5.44
N THR A 34 -12.72 -8.57 5.52
CA THR A 34 -12.34 -7.90 6.77
C THR A 34 -13.18 -6.63 6.96
N PRO A 35 -13.27 -6.07 8.19
CA PRO A 35 -14.00 -4.82 8.43
C PRO A 35 -13.47 -3.63 7.63
N ILE A 36 -12.19 -3.64 7.24
CA ILE A 36 -11.54 -2.57 6.47
C ILE A 36 -11.61 -2.80 4.95
N GLY A 37 -12.14 -3.94 4.51
CA GLY A 37 -12.31 -4.27 3.09
C GLY A 37 -11.98 -5.72 2.74
N ASN A 38 -11.97 -5.99 1.45
CA ASN A 38 -11.71 -7.31 0.88
C ASN A 38 -10.28 -7.37 0.35
N TYR A 39 -9.47 -8.33 0.80
CA TYR A 39 -8.06 -8.36 0.46
C TYR A 39 -7.60 -9.75 0.02
N TYR A 40 -7.02 -9.80 -1.16
CA TYR A 40 -6.07 -10.83 -1.56
C TYR A 40 -4.72 -10.57 -0.90
N LEU A 41 -4.16 -11.62 -0.33
CA LEU A 41 -2.80 -11.63 0.23
C LEU A 41 -2.04 -12.84 -0.35
N PRO A 42 -0.71 -12.78 -0.45
CA PRO A 42 0.05 -13.97 -0.79
C PRO A 42 -0.16 -15.08 0.24
N LYS A 43 0.05 -16.32 -0.17
CA LYS A 43 0.14 -17.43 0.78
C LYS A 43 1.43 -17.33 1.59
N GLU A 44 1.43 -17.95 2.77
CA GLU A 44 2.63 -18.13 3.61
C GLU A 44 3.30 -16.83 4.11
N THR A 45 2.56 -15.72 4.17
CA THR A 45 3.09 -14.43 4.66
C THR A 45 3.08 -14.30 6.19
N TYR A 46 3.43 -15.35 6.94
CA TYR A 46 3.30 -15.36 8.41
C TYR A 46 4.15 -14.29 9.12
N SER A 47 5.26 -13.89 8.52
CA SER A 47 6.16 -12.82 9.01
C SER A 47 5.80 -11.43 8.49
N ASP A 48 4.88 -11.30 7.53
CA ASP A 48 4.56 -10.03 6.89
C ASP A 48 3.62 -9.20 7.78
N VAL A 49 4.15 -8.11 8.33
CA VAL A 49 3.42 -7.25 9.27
C VAL A 49 2.22 -6.54 8.63
N VAL A 50 2.29 -6.22 7.33
CA VAL A 50 1.19 -5.58 6.59
C VAL A 50 0.09 -6.61 6.34
N ALA A 51 0.46 -7.79 5.85
CA ALA A 51 -0.48 -8.89 5.63
C ALA A 51 -1.17 -9.29 6.94
N ASN A 52 -0.40 -9.42 8.03
CA ASN A 52 -0.94 -9.78 9.34
C ASN A 52 -1.89 -8.70 9.87
N SER A 53 -1.57 -7.41 9.70
CA SER A 53 -2.50 -6.32 10.06
C SER A 53 -3.83 -6.45 9.30
N ILE A 54 -3.76 -6.68 7.98
CA ILE A 54 -4.96 -6.89 7.15
C ILE A 54 -5.76 -8.11 7.63
N ARG A 55 -5.09 -9.24 7.91
CA ARG A 55 -5.73 -10.49 8.35
C ARG A 55 -6.50 -10.38 9.66
N ILE A 56 -6.14 -9.45 10.52
CA ILE A 56 -6.87 -9.17 11.77
C ILE A 56 -7.82 -7.98 11.65
N GLY A 57 -7.96 -7.40 10.45
CA GLY A 57 -8.88 -6.30 10.17
C GLY A 57 -8.36 -4.91 10.54
N ASN A 58 -7.06 -4.75 10.74
CA ASN A 58 -6.45 -3.47 11.13
C ASN A 58 -5.80 -2.76 9.93
N VAL A 59 -5.94 -1.44 9.89
CA VAL A 59 -5.13 -0.58 9.02
C VAL A 59 -3.69 -0.60 9.51
N PHE A 60 -2.74 -1.01 8.66
CA PHE A 60 -1.33 -1.18 9.03
C PHE A 60 -0.72 0.11 9.58
N ASP A 61 -0.99 1.24 8.91
CA ASP A 61 -0.48 2.55 9.31
C ASP A 61 -1.62 3.54 9.58
N GLU A 62 -2.41 3.22 10.61
CA GLU A 62 -3.54 4.06 11.03
C GLU A 62 -3.10 5.48 11.42
N ALA A 63 -1.89 5.64 11.97
CA ALA A 63 -1.33 6.93 12.33
C ALA A 63 -1.16 7.82 11.09
N ILE A 64 -0.56 7.29 10.02
CA ILE A 64 -0.43 8.01 8.75
C ILE A 64 -1.80 8.28 8.12
N LEU A 65 -2.74 7.33 8.19
CA LEU A 65 -4.11 7.57 7.71
C LEU A 65 -4.78 8.75 8.44
N ASN A 66 -4.62 8.83 9.77
CA ASN A 66 -5.17 9.91 10.58
C ASN A 66 -4.49 11.25 10.31
N ILE A 67 -3.18 11.27 10.05
CA ILE A 67 -2.47 12.46 9.61
C ILE A 67 -2.97 12.93 8.24
N ALA A 68 -3.27 12.02 7.32
CA ALA A 68 -3.70 12.36 5.97
C ALA A 68 -5.09 13.04 5.92
N LYS A 69 -6.03 12.58 6.75
CA LYS A 69 -7.44 13.05 6.78
C LYS A 69 -7.63 14.58 6.68
N PRO A 70 -6.97 15.43 7.50
CA PRO A 70 -7.14 16.89 7.43
C PRO A 70 -6.51 17.55 6.19
N TYR A 71 -5.57 16.88 5.51
CA TYR A 71 -4.90 17.44 4.32
C TYR A 71 -5.56 17.04 3.02
N ILE A 72 -6.21 15.87 2.98
CA ILE A 72 -6.92 15.39 1.79
C ILE A 72 -8.14 16.29 1.52
N LYS A 73 -8.12 16.96 0.37
CA LYS A 73 -9.16 17.90 -0.06
C LYS A 73 -10.12 17.26 -1.07
N GLU A 74 -11.35 17.74 -1.13
CA GLU A 74 -12.27 17.34 -2.21
C GLU A 74 -11.67 17.67 -3.58
N GLY A 75 -11.89 16.78 -4.55
CA GLY A 75 -11.39 16.93 -5.92
C GLY A 75 -9.87 16.87 -6.06
N SER A 76 -9.13 16.41 -5.05
CA SER A 76 -7.66 16.38 -5.05
C SER A 76 -7.08 15.01 -5.40
N ILE A 77 -5.77 15.00 -5.66
CA ILE A 77 -4.98 13.80 -5.93
C ILE A 77 -4.19 13.41 -4.67
N ILE A 78 -4.13 12.10 -4.42
CA ILE A 78 -3.27 11.48 -3.41
C ILE A 78 -2.25 10.61 -4.14
N LEU A 79 -0.99 10.68 -3.71
CA LEU A 79 0.07 9.82 -4.20
C LEU A 79 0.44 8.80 -3.11
N ASP A 80 0.34 7.51 -3.42
CA ASP A 80 0.81 6.41 -2.55
C ASP A 80 1.96 5.69 -3.24
N ILE A 81 3.19 6.09 -2.90
CA ILE A 81 4.43 5.53 -3.47
C ILE A 81 4.88 4.38 -2.58
N GLY A 82 5.05 3.20 -3.17
CA GLY A 82 5.20 1.96 -2.41
C GLY A 82 3.85 1.51 -1.84
N ALA A 83 2.85 1.39 -2.72
CA ALA A 83 1.47 1.09 -2.35
C ALA A 83 1.29 -0.32 -1.77
N ASN A 84 2.26 -1.22 -1.96
CA ASN A 84 2.25 -2.58 -1.45
C ASN A 84 0.95 -3.31 -1.86
N TYR A 85 0.30 -4.05 -0.97
CA TYR A 85 -0.98 -4.72 -1.25
C TYR A 85 -2.17 -3.75 -1.44
N GLY A 86 -1.96 -2.44 -1.43
CA GLY A 86 -2.98 -1.43 -1.73
C GLY A 86 -3.86 -0.99 -0.57
N GLN A 87 -3.61 -1.45 0.66
CA GLN A 87 -4.44 -1.10 1.81
C GLN A 87 -4.55 0.41 1.99
N MET A 88 -3.43 1.13 2.03
CA MET A 88 -3.44 2.57 2.23
C MET A 88 -4.08 3.30 1.06
N ALA A 89 -3.76 2.93 -0.19
CA ALA A 89 -4.42 3.48 -1.37
C ALA A 89 -5.95 3.32 -1.34
N ILE A 90 -6.46 2.17 -0.92
CA ILE A 90 -7.90 1.90 -0.77
C ILE A 90 -8.49 2.73 0.39
N GLU A 91 -7.79 2.87 1.51
CA GLU A 91 -8.24 3.74 2.60
C GLU A 91 -8.30 5.21 2.17
N TYR A 92 -7.27 5.72 1.47
CA TYR A 92 -7.27 7.08 0.93
C TYR A 92 -8.38 7.31 -0.08
N SER A 93 -8.74 6.30 -0.87
CA SER A 93 -9.80 6.41 -1.89
C SER A 93 -11.19 6.66 -1.28
N LYS A 94 -11.36 6.37 0.01
CA LYS A 94 -12.58 6.62 0.79
C LYS A 94 -12.58 8.01 1.45
N LEU A 95 -11.45 8.72 1.43
CA LEU A 95 -11.29 10.00 2.11
C LEU A 95 -11.61 11.17 1.17
N GLY A 96 -12.78 11.77 1.36
CA GLY A 96 -13.17 12.97 0.62
C GLY A 96 -13.93 12.67 -0.68
N LYS A 97 -14.62 13.69 -1.19
CA LYS A 97 -15.42 13.60 -2.41
C LYS A 97 -14.53 13.79 -3.64
N ASP A 98 -14.70 12.93 -4.65
CA ASP A 98 -14.02 13.03 -5.94
C ASP A 98 -12.48 13.08 -5.85
N VAL A 99 -11.92 12.37 -4.88
CA VAL A 99 -10.47 12.17 -4.79
C VAL A 99 -10.01 11.09 -5.76
N THR A 100 -8.78 11.23 -6.26
CA THR A 100 -8.12 10.19 -7.07
C THR A 100 -6.80 9.80 -6.42
N VAL A 101 -6.56 8.50 -6.26
CA VAL A 101 -5.31 7.97 -5.70
C VAL A 101 -4.46 7.41 -6.82
N TYR A 102 -3.20 7.82 -6.91
CA TYR A 102 -2.19 7.22 -7.79
C TYR A 102 -1.31 6.32 -6.93
N ALA A 103 -1.40 5.02 -7.13
CA ALA A 103 -0.75 4.00 -6.30
C ALA A 103 0.39 3.34 -7.09
N PHE A 104 1.63 3.57 -6.67
CA PHE A 104 2.82 3.07 -7.36
C PHE A 104 3.39 1.86 -6.63
N GLU A 105 3.60 0.76 -7.36
CA GLU A 105 4.26 -0.43 -6.84
C GLU A 105 5.21 -1.00 -7.89
N ALA A 106 6.45 -1.25 -7.48
CA ALA A 106 7.54 -1.63 -8.37
C ALA A 106 7.73 -3.15 -8.46
N GLN A 107 7.25 -3.90 -7.46
CA GLN A 107 7.34 -5.34 -7.45
C GLN A 107 6.14 -5.98 -8.15
N LYS A 108 6.41 -6.75 -9.21
CA LYS A 108 5.36 -7.32 -10.08
C LYS A 108 4.28 -8.11 -9.34
N LEU A 109 4.67 -9.02 -8.45
CA LEU A 109 3.71 -9.85 -7.72
C LEU A 109 2.82 -9.01 -6.79
N VAL A 110 3.40 -8.04 -6.10
CA VAL A 110 2.67 -7.13 -5.20
C VAL A 110 1.79 -6.18 -6.00
N PHE A 111 2.24 -5.73 -7.17
CA PHE A 111 1.43 -4.96 -8.11
C PHE A 111 0.20 -5.75 -8.60
N GLU A 112 0.36 -7.04 -8.94
CA GLU A 112 -0.77 -7.91 -9.29
C GLU A 112 -1.79 -8.02 -8.13
N ILE A 113 -1.32 -8.06 -6.89
CA ILE A 113 -2.17 -8.09 -5.69
C ILE A 113 -2.87 -6.74 -5.47
N LEU A 114 -2.14 -5.62 -5.62
CA LEU A 114 -2.69 -4.26 -5.58
C LEU A 114 -3.87 -4.14 -6.54
N GLN A 115 -3.71 -4.58 -7.80
CA GLN A 115 -4.79 -4.54 -8.79
C GLN A 115 -6.01 -5.37 -8.36
N LYS A 116 -5.79 -6.60 -7.87
CA LYS A 116 -6.86 -7.46 -7.35
C LYS A 116 -7.59 -6.84 -6.17
N ASN A 117 -6.88 -6.16 -5.27
CA ASN A 117 -7.45 -5.53 -4.09
C ASN A 117 -8.26 -4.27 -4.45
N ILE A 118 -7.79 -3.48 -5.42
CA ILE A 118 -8.56 -2.37 -5.98
C ILE A 118 -9.90 -2.87 -6.53
N GLU A 119 -9.88 -3.96 -7.31
CA GLU A 119 -11.08 -4.59 -7.88
C GLU A 119 -12.01 -5.13 -6.77
N ALA A 120 -11.47 -5.87 -5.80
CA ALA A 120 -12.23 -6.48 -4.71
C ALA A 120 -12.95 -5.45 -3.82
N ASN A 121 -12.43 -4.22 -3.73
CA ASN A 121 -13.02 -3.11 -2.98
C ASN A 121 -13.81 -2.13 -3.85
N ARG A 122 -13.89 -2.36 -5.18
CA ARG A 122 -14.52 -1.44 -6.13
C ARG A 122 -13.97 0.00 -6.01
N ALA A 123 -12.67 0.11 -5.73
CA ALA A 123 -11.97 1.36 -5.52
C ALA A 123 -11.62 2.02 -6.87
N ASN A 124 -12.65 2.36 -7.66
CA ASN A 124 -12.51 2.82 -9.06
C ASN A 124 -11.72 4.12 -9.22
N ASN A 125 -11.53 4.86 -8.12
CA ASN A 125 -10.75 6.08 -8.06
C ASN A 125 -9.28 5.85 -7.66
N VAL A 126 -8.83 4.59 -7.56
CA VAL A 126 -7.42 4.23 -7.40
C VAL A 126 -6.85 3.83 -8.76
N LYS A 127 -5.78 4.51 -9.19
CA LYS A 127 -5.04 4.26 -10.43
C LYS A 127 -3.71 3.58 -10.09
N PRO A 128 -3.55 2.27 -10.36
CA PRO A 128 -2.31 1.56 -10.07
C PRO A 128 -1.25 1.79 -11.17
N PHE A 129 0.00 2.01 -10.78
CA PHE A 129 1.16 2.19 -11.66
C PHE A 129 2.24 1.14 -11.36
N TYR A 130 2.61 0.36 -12.38
CA TYR A 130 3.69 -0.62 -12.28
C TYR A 130 5.03 0.03 -12.61
N ASN A 131 5.51 0.85 -11.69
CA ASN A 131 6.70 1.66 -11.88
C ASN A 131 7.48 1.80 -10.57
N ALA A 132 8.80 1.92 -10.69
CA ALA A 132 9.64 2.40 -9.59
C ALA A 132 9.66 3.94 -9.63
N VAL A 133 9.20 4.60 -8.58
CA VAL A 133 9.37 6.06 -8.50
C VAL A 133 10.83 6.37 -8.23
N TYR A 134 11.44 7.19 -9.07
CA TYR A 134 12.87 7.51 -9.04
C TYR A 134 13.15 8.93 -9.52
N ASP A 135 14.40 9.39 -9.45
CA ASP A 135 14.82 10.74 -9.85
C ASP A 135 15.09 10.88 -11.36
N VAL A 136 15.09 9.77 -12.11
CA VAL A 136 15.25 9.73 -13.57
C VAL A 136 14.21 8.80 -14.20
N ASP A 137 13.57 9.25 -15.28
CA ASP A 137 12.63 8.43 -16.06
C ASP A 137 13.36 7.36 -16.88
N ASN A 138 12.65 6.26 -17.17
CA ASN A 138 13.05 5.24 -18.15
C ASN A 138 14.34 4.47 -17.82
N ILE A 139 14.77 4.48 -16.56
CA ILE A 139 15.80 3.57 -16.07
C ILE A 139 15.15 2.20 -15.82
N GLN A 140 15.80 1.15 -16.32
CA GLN A 140 15.37 -0.22 -16.05
C GLN A 140 16.06 -0.73 -14.79
N PHE A 141 15.27 -1.09 -13.78
CA PHE A 141 15.73 -1.77 -12.58
C PHE A 141 15.31 -3.22 -12.61
N ASN A 142 16.07 -4.08 -11.91
CA ASN A 142 15.70 -5.46 -11.67
C ASN A 142 15.33 -5.63 -10.20
N PHE A 143 14.05 -5.79 -9.89
CA PHE A 143 13.63 -6.11 -8.53
C PHE A 143 13.82 -7.59 -8.25
N PRO A 144 14.46 -7.97 -7.13
CA PRO A 144 14.65 -9.36 -6.80
C PRO A 144 13.31 -10.07 -6.66
N VAL A 145 13.28 -11.37 -6.98
CA VAL A 145 12.13 -12.21 -6.64
C VAL A 145 11.99 -12.22 -5.11
N PRO A 146 10.78 -12.07 -4.56
CA PRO A 146 10.61 -11.96 -3.12
C PRO A 146 11.17 -13.17 -2.36
N ASP A 147 12.08 -12.93 -1.42
CA ASP A 147 12.51 -13.88 -0.39
C ASP A 147 11.88 -13.51 0.96
N LEU A 148 10.86 -14.27 1.33
CA LEU A 148 9.97 -14.02 2.46
C LEU A 148 10.55 -14.45 3.80
N VAL A 149 11.62 -15.23 3.76
CA VAL A 149 12.35 -15.65 4.96
C VAL A 149 13.23 -14.51 5.46
N LYS A 150 13.68 -13.63 4.54
CA LYS A 150 14.65 -12.57 4.82
C LYS A 150 14.02 -11.22 5.17
N PHE A 151 12.81 -10.91 4.69
CA PHE A 151 12.19 -9.58 4.86
C PHE A 151 10.81 -9.67 5.53
N SER A 152 10.52 -8.70 6.41
CA SER A 152 9.30 -8.64 7.22
C SER A 152 8.09 -8.03 6.50
N SER A 153 8.22 -7.65 5.22
CA SER A 153 7.08 -7.38 4.33
C SER A 153 7.48 -7.56 2.87
N TYR A 154 6.53 -7.97 2.01
CA TYR A 154 6.79 -8.11 0.57
C TYR A 154 7.13 -6.78 -0.12
N GLY A 155 6.79 -5.62 0.46
CA GLY A 155 7.09 -4.30 -0.10
C GLY A 155 8.42 -3.71 0.37
N SER A 156 9.10 -4.35 1.34
CA SER A 156 10.34 -3.81 1.94
C SER A 156 11.61 -4.06 1.11
N TYR A 157 11.49 -4.49 -0.15
CA TYR A 157 12.66 -4.65 -1.01
C TYR A 157 13.18 -3.28 -1.42
N GLY A 158 14.36 -2.92 -0.92
CA GLY A 158 15.10 -1.80 -1.48
C GLY A 158 15.52 -2.10 -2.92
N LEU A 159 15.62 -1.04 -3.72
CA LEU A 159 16.22 -1.08 -5.06
C LEU A 159 17.70 -1.49 -4.95
N ASP A 160 18.05 -2.69 -5.42
CA ASP A 160 19.46 -3.02 -5.70
C ASP A 160 19.82 -2.56 -7.12
N LEU A 161 20.33 -1.34 -7.20
CA LEU A 161 20.74 -0.70 -8.46
C LEU A 161 21.84 -1.47 -9.22
N LYS A 162 22.49 -2.46 -8.58
CA LYS A 162 23.58 -3.24 -9.18
C LYS A 162 23.18 -4.67 -9.54
N SER A 163 21.96 -5.10 -9.19
CA SER A 163 21.51 -6.46 -9.47
C SER A 163 21.19 -6.65 -10.97
N GLN A 164 21.80 -7.68 -11.57
CA GLN A 164 21.48 -8.13 -12.92
C GLN A 164 20.38 -9.21 -12.94
N SER A 165 19.93 -9.66 -11.77
CA SER A 165 18.91 -10.69 -11.61
C SER A 165 17.65 -10.11 -10.97
N GLY A 166 16.49 -10.42 -11.53
CA GLY A 166 15.20 -9.95 -11.00
C GLY A 166 14.14 -9.83 -12.08
N ILE A 167 12.99 -9.28 -11.70
CA ILE A 167 11.92 -8.91 -12.61
C ILE A 167 12.15 -7.44 -13.01
N PRO A 168 12.22 -7.13 -14.32
CA PRO A 168 12.46 -5.78 -14.77
C PRO A 168 11.26 -4.87 -14.49
N VAL A 169 11.53 -3.66 -14.02
CA VAL A 169 10.55 -2.57 -13.88
C VAL A 169 11.18 -1.27 -14.37
N THR A 170 10.36 -0.44 -15.00
CA THR A 170 10.80 0.85 -15.53
C THR A 170 10.53 1.95 -14.51
N SER A 171 11.51 2.84 -14.34
CA SER A 171 11.37 3.99 -13.47
C SER A 171 10.49 5.09 -14.05
N ILE A 172 9.91 5.88 -13.16
CA ILE A 172 9.16 7.11 -13.47
C ILE A 172 9.47 8.18 -12.43
N THR A 173 9.57 9.43 -12.85
CA THR A 173 9.61 10.60 -11.97
C THR A 173 8.19 11.07 -11.70
N ILE A 174 7.92 11.60 -10.51
CA ILE A 174 6.60 12.21 -10.23
C ILE A 174 6.37 13.42 -11.12
N ASP A 175 7.43 14.18 -11.42
CA ASP A 175 7.37 15.40 -12.24
C ASP A 175 7.01 15.13 -13.71
N SER A 176 7.23 13.92 -14.22
CA SER A 176 6.83 13.55 -15.60
C SER A 176 5.36 13.19 -15.73
N ILE A 177 4.63 13.03 -14.62
CA ILE A 177 3.22 12.69 -14.62
C ILE A 177 2.38 13.96 -14.71
N ASN A 178 1.55 14.05 -15.74
CA ASN A 178 0.59 15.14 -15.87
C ASN A 178 -0.63 14.91 -14.98
N PHE A 179 -0.70 15.63 -13.86
CA PHE A 179 -1.84 15.63 -12.97
C PHE A 179 -2.84 16.72 -13.36
N ASP A 180 -4.11 16.36 -13.52
CA ASP A 180 -5.20 17.27 -13.91
C ASP A 180 -5.81 18.04 -12.72
N ARG A 181 -5.37 17.74 -11.50
CA ARG A 181 -5.88 18.26 -10.23
C ARG A 181 -4.75 18.47 -9.23
N PRO A 182 -4.93 19.29 -8.19
CA PRO A 182 -3.90 19.50 -7.18
C PRO A 182 -3.65 18.24 -6.35
N ILE A 183 -2.37 17.95 -6.07
CA ILE A 183 -1.98 16.92 -5.09
C ILE A 183 -2.15 17.52 -3.68
N SER A 184 -2.86 16.81 -2.82
CA SER A 184 -3.12 17.24 -1.44
C SER A 184 -2.35 16.44 -0.38
N PHE A 185 -1.94 15.22 -0.72
CA PHE A 185 -1.19 14.33 0.16
C PHE A 185 -0.30 13.37 -0.63
N MET A 186 0.88 13.05 -0.09
CA MET A 186 1.80 12.06 -0.63
C MET A 186 2.35 11.20 0.52
N LYS A 187 2.20 9.88 0.40
CA LYS A 187 2.94 8.88 1.17
C LYS A 187 4.06 8.32 0.29
N MET A 188 5.24 8.11 0.88
CA MET A 188 6.37 7.43 0.23
C MET A 188 7.10 6.54 1.23
N THR A 189 7.45 5.32 0.83
CA THR A 189 8.12 4.29 1.66
C THR A 189 9.19 3.55 0.88
#